data_AF-A0A3B9IVG6-F1
#
_entry.id   AF-A0A3B9IVG6-F1
#
_cell.length_a   1.000
_cell.length_b   1.000
_cell.length_c   1.000
_cell.angle_alpha   90.00
_cell.angle_beta   90.00
_cell.angle_gamma   90.00
#
_symmetry.space_group_name_H-M   'P 1'
#
loop_
_entity.id
_entity.type
_entity.pdbx_description
1 polymer ?
#
loop_
_entity_poly.entity_id
_entity_poly.type
_entity_poly.pdbx_seq_one_letter_code
_entity_poly.pdbx_strand_id
1 'polypeptide(L)'
;MTEYLTNYMKYISDKLEKSSDKTELQNILSEHLDKIAFMQHERIVHFLVTFMFAVILCIFMCAFIFSENIMLLVLVTIILVLLAFYIKHYYFLENTVQEMYRIYDRILEKMRN
;
A
#
# COMPACT_ATOMS: atom_id res chain seq x y z
N MET A 1 2.75 1.44 -12.18
CA MET A 1 1.63 1.19 -11.24
C MET A 1 0.77 2.43 -11.04
N THR A 2 1.38 3.61 -10.82
CA THR A 2 0.70 4.92 -10.75
C THR A 2 -0.20 5.21 -11.95
N GLU A 3 0.33 5.08 -13.16
CA GLU A 3 -0.39 5.41 -14.40
C GLU A 3 -1.61 4.50 -14.66
N TYR A 4 -1.50 3.21 -14.32
CA TYR A 4 -2.61 2.25 -14.41
C TYR A 4 -3.74 2.60 -13.44
N LEU A 5 -3.38 2.99 -12.22
CA LEU A 5 -4.36 3.34 -11.20
C LEU A 5 -5.07 4.65 -11.55
N THR A 6 -4.32 5.66 -12.02
CA THR A 6 -4.90 6.93 -12.47
C THR A 6 -5.83 6.73 -13.66
N ASN A 7 -5.45 5.90 -14.63
CA ASN A 7 -6.32 5.56 -15.77
C ASN A 7 -7.56 4.78 -15.33
N TYR A 8 -7.43 3.86 -14.36
CA TYR A 8 -8.57 3.15 -13.78
C TYR A 8 -9.50 4.09 -13.01
N MET A 9 -8.97 5.03 -12.22
CA MET A 9 -9.78 6.04 -11.52
C MET A 9 -10.53 6.94 -12.50
N LYS A 10 -9.87 7.33 -13.60
CA LYS A 10 -10.47 8.16 -14.66
C LYS A 10 -11.54 7.39 -15.43
N TYR A 11 -11.30 6.12 -15.73
CA TYR A 11 -12.28 5.21 -16.32
C TYR A 11 -13.51 5.01 -15.42
N ILE A 12 -13.30 4.77 -14.13
CA ILE A 12 -14.39 4.63 -13.15
C ILE A 12 -15.17 5.93 -13.04
N SER A 13 -14.49 7.09 -12.99
CA SER A 13 -15.16 8.39 -12.90
C SER A 13 -15.99 8.71 -14.15
N ASP A 14 -15.47 8.44 -15.36
CA ASP A 14 -16.22 8.63 -16.63
C ASP A 14 -17.41 7.67 -16.75
N LYS A 15 -17.24 6.41 -16.29
CA LYS A 15 -18.31 5.41 -16.25
C LYS A 15 -19.36 5.75 -15.20
N LEU A 16 -18.95 6.26 -14.04
CA LEU A 16 -19.82 6.82 -13.00
C LEU A 16 -20.67 7.96 -13.56
N GLU A 17 -20.12 8.89 -14.33
CA GLU A 17 -20.87 10.01 -14.91
C GLU A 17 -21.93 9.57 -15.93
N LYS A 18 -21.66 8.51 -16.72
CA LYS A 18 -22.56 8.01 -17.76
C LYS A 18 -23.62 7.01 -17.27
N SER A 19 -23.31 6.20 -16.26
CA SER A 19 -24.23 5.16 -15.76
C SER A 19 -25.18 5.71 -14.71
N SER A 20 -26.49 5.66 -15.01
CA SER A 20 -27.57 6.05 -14.10
C SER A 20 -28.32 4.85 -13.51
N ASP A 21 -27.89 3.62 -13.84
CA ASP A 21 -28.50 2.39 -13.35
C ASP A 21 -27.82 1.89 -12.06
N LYS A 22 -28.62 1.61 -11.04
CA LYS A 22 -28.12 1.19 -9.71
C LYS A 22 -27.41 -0.16 -9.74
N THR A 23 -27.77 -1.05 -10.66
CA THR A 23 -27.18 -2.38 -10.79
C THR A 23 -25.77 -2.32 -11.40
N GLU A 24 -25.55 -1.48 -12.41
CA GLU A 24 -24.19 -1.24 -12.93
C GLU A 24 -23.27 -0.61 -11.87
N LEU A 25 -23.81 0.31 -11.07
CA LEU A 25 -23.05 1.00 -10.03
C LEU A 25 -22.64 0.06 -8.89
N GLN A 26 -23.48 -0.92 -8.55
CA GLN A 26 -23.13 -2.00 -7.62
C GLN A 26 -22.01 -2.89 -8.16
N ASN A 27 -22.02 -3.25 -9.45
CA ASN A 27 -20.96 -4.07 -10.05
C ASN A 27 -19.61 -3.33 -10.06
N ILE A 28 -19.61 -2.02 -10.36
CA ILE A 28 -18.40 -1.20 -10.31
C ILE A 28 -17.89 -1.10 -8.86
N LEU A 29 -18.78 -0.96 -7.88
CA LEU A 29 -18.41 -0.91 -6.48
C LEU A 29 -17.80 -2.24 -6.00
N SER A 30 -18.36 -3.39 -6.40
CA SER A 30 -17.79 -4.69 -6.02
C SER A 30 -16.40 -4.91 -6.60
N GLU A 31 -16.17 -4.57 -7.88
CA GLU A 31 -14.83 -4.64 -8.48
C GLU A 31 -13.83 -3.71 -7.78
N HIS A 32 -14.28 -2.51 -7.37
CA HIS A 32 -13.42 -1.56 -6.67
C HIS A 32 -13.07 -2.04 -5.26
N LEU A 33 -14.02 -2.67 -4.55
CA LEU A 33 -13.78 -3.29 -3.24
C LEU A 33 -12.77 -4.43 -3.33
N ASP A 34 -12.84 -5.29 -4.35
CA ASP A 34 -11.86 -6.36 -4.56
C ASP A 34 -10.45 -5.79 -4.75
N LYS A 35 -10.33 -4.69 -5.51
CA LYS A 35 -9.04 -4.00 -5.67
C LYS A 35 -8.56 -3.35 -4.38
N ILE A 36 -9.44 -2.76 -3.58
CA ILE A 36 -9.07 -2.24 -2.24
C ILE A 36 -8.52 -3.38 -1.38
N ALA A 37 -9.18 -4.55 -1.37
CA ALA A 37 -8.75 -5.72 -0.61
C ALA A 37 -7.37 -6.23 -1.06
N PHE A 38 -7.09 -6.25 -2.37
CA PHE A 38 -5.77 -6.60 -2.90
C PHE A 38 -4.68 -5.65 -2.40
N MET A 39 -4.95 -4.34 -2.45
CA MET A 39 -3.99 -3.32 -1.99
C MET A 39 -3.78 -3.36 -0.47
N GLN A 40 -4.82 -3.72 0.30
CA GLN A 40 -4.68 -3.98 1.74
C GLN A 40 -3.79 -5.19 2.01
N HIS A 41 -3.97 -6.28 1.25
CA HIS A 41 -3.14 -7.48 1.40
C HIS A 41 -1.66 -7.16 1.15
N GLU A 42 -1.35 -6.43 0.07
CA GLU A 42 0.02 -5.99 -0.23
C GLU A 42 0.62 -5.15 0.90
N ARG A 43 -0.19 -4.30 1.55
CA ARG A 43 0.25 -3.51 2.71
C ARG A 43 0.61 -4.37 3.92
N ILE A 44 -0.20 -5.39 4.21
CA ILE A 44 0.06 -6.32 5.32
C ILE A 44 1.36 -7.09 5.06
N VAL A 45 1.56 -7.56 3.83
CA VAL A 45 2.81 -8.24 3.44
C VAL A 45 4.01 -7.30 3.58
N HIS A 46 3.91 -6.05 3.12
CA HIS A 46 4.98 -5.07 3.27
C HIS A 46 5.28 -4.75 4.74
N PHE A 47 4.25 -4.61 5.56
CA PHE A 47 4.42 -4.42 7.00
C PHE A 47 5.16 -5.61 7.63
N LEU A 48 4.73 -6.84 7.32
CA LEU A 48 5.34 -8.06 7.84
C LEU A 48 6.83 -8.16 7.46
N VAL A 49 7.15 -7.93 6.18
CA VAL A 49 8.53 -7.98 5.68
C VAL A 49 9.38 -6.89 6.35
N THR A 50 8.86 -5.66 6.45
CA THR A 50 9.57 -4.55 7.12
C THR A 50 9.80 -4.83 8.60
N PHE A 51 8.81 -5.43 9.28
CA PHE A 51 8.92 -5.83 10.67
C PHE A 51 9.98 -6.92 10.87
N MET A 52 10.05 -7.91 9.99
CA MET A 52 11.10 -8.93 10.01
C MET A 52 12.49 -8.31 9.84
N PHE A 53 12.67 -7.36 8.92
CA PHE A 53 13.94 -6.64 8.78
C PHE A 53 14.30 -5.83 10.04
N ALA A 54 13.33 -5.21 10.68
CA ALA A 54 13.56 -4.49 11.94
C ALA A 54 14.00 -5.44 13.08
N VAL A 55 13.39 -6.62 13.19
CA VAL A 55 13.81 -7.64 14.17
C VAL A 55 15.23 -8.11 13.89
N ILE A 56 15.55 -8.42 12.64
CA ILE A 56 16.89 -8.82 12.21
C ILE A 56 17.92 -7.71 12.52
N LEU A 57 17.58 -6.45 12.24
CA LEU A 57 18.41 -5.29 12.55
C LEU A 57 18.70 -5.20 14.06
N CYS A 58 17.70 -5.40 14.92
CA CYS A 58 17.88 -5.43 16.37
C CYS A 58 18.86 -6.53 16.80
N ILE A 59 18.76 -7.74 16.24
CA ILE A 59 19.67 -8.84 16.54
C ILE A 59 21.10 -8.48 16.13
N PHE A 60 21.30 -7.92 14.94
CA PHE A 60 22.62 -7.51 14.47
C PHE A 60 23.20 -6.35 15.29
N MET A 61 22.37 -5.41 15.72
CA MET A 61 22.78 -4.33 16.63
C MET A 61 23.26 -4.90 17.98
N CYS A 62 22.53 -5.86 18.56
CA CYS A 62 22.99 -6.56 19.76
C CYS A 62 24.31 -7.30 19.52
N ALA A 63 24.44 -8.05 18.42
CA ALA A 63 25.65 -8.79 18.08
C ALA A 63 26.88 -7.86 17.87
N PHE A 64 26.67 -6.67 17.30
CA PHE A 64 27.72 -5.67 17.11
C PHE A 64 28.29 -5.19 18.45
N ILE A 65 27.42 -4.96 19.46
CA ILE A 65 27.86 -4.52 20.80
C ILE A 65 28.78 -5.55 21.47
N PHE A 66 28.53 -6.86 21.30
CA PHE A 66 29.36 -7.90 21.92
C PHE A 66 30.63 -8.23 21.13
N SER A 67 30.60 -8.09 19.79
CA SER A 67 31.69 -8.54 18.93
C SER A 67 32.65 -7.43 18.50
N GLU A 68 32.26 -6.15 18.62
CA GLU A 68 33.01 -4.96 18.13
C GLU A 68 33.49 -5.06 16.67
N ASN A 69 32.86 -5.92 15.87
CA ASN A 69 33.32 -6.22 14.52
C ASN A 69 32.80 -5.19 13.52
N ILE A 70 33.72 -4.41 12.94
CA ILE A 70 33.44 -3.40 11.90
C ILE A 70 32.70 -3.98 10.69
N MET A 71 32.87 -5.26 10.37
CA MET A 71 32.15 -5.91 9.26
C MET A 71 30.63 -5.97 9.52
N LEU A 72 30.21 -6.12 10.79
CA LEU A 72 28.79 -6.09 11.17
C LEU A 72 28.18 -4.70 10.98
N LEU A 73 28.96 -3.63 11.17
CA LEU A 73 28.50 -2.26 10.96
C LEU A 73 28.11 -2.00 9.50
N VAL A 74 28.88 -2.53 8.55
CA VAL A 74 28.54 -2.45 7.11
C VAL A 74 27.21 -3.16 6.83
N LEU A 75 27.02 -4.36 7.40
CA LEU A 75 25.80 -5.14 7.23
C LEU A 75 24.57 -4.41 7.81
N VAL A 76 24.68 -3.88 9.02
CA VAL A 76 23.64 -3.06 9.68
C VAL A 76 23.28 -1.84 8.82
N THR A 77 24.28 -1.18 8.23
CA THR A 77 24.08 -0.02 7.36
C THR A 77 23.27 -0.40 6.10
N ILE A 78 23.58 -1.54 5.47
CA ILE A 78 22.83 -2.03 4.30
C ILE A 78 21.37 -2.32 4.68
N ILE A 79 21.14 -2.98 5.82
CA ILE A 79 19.79 -3.29 6.31
C ILE A 79 19.01 -2.01 6.61
N LEU A 80 19.65 -0.98 7.19
CA LEU A 80 19.04 0.32 7.44
C LEU A 80 18.60 1.02 6.14
N VAL A 81 19.45 1.00 5.11
CA VAL A 81 19.09 1.58 3.81
C VAL A 81 17.90 0.84 3.21
N LEU A 82 17.90 -0.49 3.24
CA LEU A 82 16.76 -1.30 2.80
C LEU A 82 15.49 -0.92 3.58
N LEU A 83 15.56 -0.84 4.90
CA LEU A 83 14.43 -0.49 5.75
C LEU A 83 13.83 0.88 5.37
N ALA A 84 14.68 1.88 5.11
CA ALA A 84 14.22 3.19 4.65
C ALA A 84 13.47 3.12 3.30
N PHE A 85 13.98 2.34 2.34
CA PHE A 85 13.28 2.09 1.07
C PHE A 85 11.94 1.38 1.27
N TYR A 86 11.87 0.38 2.15
CA TYR A 86 10.64 -0.33 2.48
C TYR A 86 9.60 0.57 3.14
N ILE A 87 10.02 1.42 4.08
CA ILE A 87 9.13 2.41 4.72
C ILE A 87 8.57 3.38 3.67
N LYS A 88 9.42 3.90 2.77
CA LYS A 88 8.96 4.78 1.69
C LYS A 88 7.91 4.10 0.81
N HIS A 89 8.15 2.84 0.45
CA HIS A 89 7.20 2.07 -0.35
C HIS A 89 5.86 1.84 0.38
N TYR A 90 5.92 1.56 1.68
CA TYR A 90 4.73 1.43 2.52
C TYR A 90 3.86 2.70 2.50
N TYR A 91 4.46 3.89 2.67
CA TYR A 91 3.72 5.17 2.62
C TYR A 91 3.07 5.44 1.26
N PHE A 92 3.73 5.05 0.16
CA PHE A 92 3.14 5.17 -1.17
C PHE A 92 1.87 4.32 -1.30
N LEU A 93 1.91 3.09 -0.80
CA LEU A 93 0.78 2.16 -0.85
C LEU A 93 -0.38 2.64 0.05
N GLU A 94 -0.06 3.14 1.25
CA GLU A 94 -1.00 3.77 2.18
C GLU A 94 -1.78 4.92 1.52
N ASN A 95 -1.07 5.88 0.91
CA ASN A 95 -1.68 7.04 0.26
C ASN A 95 -2.58 6.63 -0.91
N THR A 96 -2.16 5.61 -1.67
CA THR A 96 -2.92 5.08 -2.79
C THR A 96 -4.26 4.51 -2.34
N VAL A 97 -4.28 3.71 -1.27
CA VAL A 97 -5.52 3.14 -0.74
C VAL A 97 -6.43 4.21 -0.14
N GLN A 98 -5.87 5.27 0.47
CA GLN A 98 -6.66 6.41 0.93
C GLN A 98 -7.41 7.11 -0.21
N GLU A 99 -6.79 7.27 -1.38
CA GLU A 99 -7.47 7.79 -2.56
C GLU A 99 -8.58 6.85 -3.06
N MET A 100 -8.34 5.53 -3.01
CA MET A 100 -9.36 4.55 -3.37
C MET A 100 -10.58 4.60 -2.44
N TYR A 101 -10.41 4.86 -1.14
CA TYR A 101 -11.53 5.06 -0.22
C TYR A 101 -12.34 6.31 -0.54
N ARG A 102 -11.69 7.42 -0.90
CA ARG A 102 -12.41 8.64 -1.33
C ARG A 102 -13.25 8.42 -2.59
N ILE A 103 -12.82 7.51 -3.48
CA ILE A 103 -13.62 7.12 -4.65
C ILE A 103 -14.82 6.28 -4.22
N TYR A 104 -14.60 5.31 -3.33
CA TYR A 104 -15.66 4.48 -2.78
C TYR A 104 -16.76 5.32 -2.11
N ASP A 105 -16.39 6.31 -1.30
CA ASP A 105 -17.36 7.21 -0.65
C ASP A 105 -18.18 8.01 -1.68
N ARG A 106 -17.53 8.52 -2.75
CA ARG A 106 -18.23 9.22 -3.84
C ARG A 106 -19.21 8.31 -4.59
N ILE A 107 -18.86 7.04 -4.79
CA ILE A 107 -19.75 6.05 -5.42
C ILE A 107 -20.99 5.82 -4.54
N LEU A 108 -20.79 5.66 -3.23
CA LEU A 108 -21.90 5.48 -2.27
C LEU A 108 -22.82 6.70 -2.19
N GLU A 109 -22.26 7.91 -2.15
CA GLU A 109 -23.06 9.14 -2.16
C GLU A 109 -23.93 9.24 -3.41
N LYS A 110 -23.38 8.85 -4.58
CA LYS A 110 -24.13 8.84 -5.84
C LYS A 110 -25.20 7.75 -5.91
N MET A 111 -25.04 6.62 -5.22
CA MET A 111 -26.09 5.59 -5.11
C MET A 111 -27.23 5.99 -4.17
N ARG A 112 -26.94 6.86 -3.18
CA ARG A 112 -27.89 7.31 -2.16
C ARG A 112 -28.79 8.44 -2.65
N ASN A 113 -28.27 9.33 -3.48
CA ASN A 113 -29.04 10.39 -4.17
C ASN A 113 -29.78 9.84 -5.39
#